data_AF-A0A2G9MYI6-F1
#
_entry.id   AF-A0A2G9MYI6-F1
#
_cell.length_a   1.000
_cell.length_b   1.000
_cell.length_c   1.000
_cell.angle_alpha   90.00
_cell.angle_beta   90.00
_cell.angle_gamma   90.00
#
_symmetry.space_group_name_H-M   'P 1'
#
loop_
_entity.id
_entity.type
_entity.pdbx_description
1 polymer ?
#
loop_
_entity_poly.entity_id
_entity_poly.type
_entity_poly.pdbx_seq_one_letter_code
_entity_poly.pdbx_strand_id
1 'polypeptide(L)' 'MPESFFVLSKDYLEIAIDEVVAIAKMYDRFAKVQVLSNLVIIQSKINWKQITKRATFVKISGQILRKMSGLF' A
#
# COMPACT_ATOMS: atom_id res chain seq x y z
N MET A 1 5.66 12.41 2.12
CA MET A 1 5.49 11.05 2.68
C MET A 1 5.75 10.05 1.57
N PRO A 2 6.51 8.97 1.84
CA PRO A 2 6.75 7.93 0.85
C PRO A 2 5.42 7.30 0.41
N GLU A 3 5.37 6.90 -0.85
CA GLU A 3 4.27 6.13 -1.42
C GLU A 3 4.70 4.68 -1.53
N SER A 4 3.80 3.78 -1.15
CA SER A 4 4.00 2.33 -1.23
C SER A 4 2.90 1.73 -2.08
N PHE A 5 3.23 0.67 -2.82
CA PHE A 5 2.27 -0.05 -3.63
C PHE A 5 2.09 -1.48 -3.12
N PHE A 6 0.89 -2.00 -3.29
CA PHE A 6 0.49 -3.36 -2.91
C PHE A 6 -0.36 -3.95 -4.03
N VAL A 7 0.12 -5.03 -4.65
CA VAL A 7 -0.62 -5.82 -5.64
C VAL A 7 -1.31 -6.95 -4.89
N LEU A 8 -2.65 -6.96 -4.95
CA LEU A 8 -3.52 -7.87 -4.22
C LEU A 8 -3.90 -9.09 -5.07
N SER A 9 -4.27 -10.19 -4.40
CA SER A 9 -4.93 -11.32 -5.07
C SER A 9 -6.31 -10.93 -5.60
N LYS A 10 -6.71 -11.58 -6.70
CA LYS A 10 -8.02 -11.35 -7.33
C LYS A 10 -9.13 -12.20 -6.72
N ASP A 11 -8.78 -13.26 -5.99
CA ASP A 11 -9.74 -14.26 -5.50
C ASP A 11 -10.69 -13.68 -4.43
N TYR A 12 -10.22 -12.71 -3.65
CA TYR A 12 -10.97 -12.05 -2.57
C TYR A 12 -10.64 -10.56 -2.53
N LEU A 13 -10.86 -9.86 -3.64
CA LEU A 13 -10.34 -8.50 -3.84
C LEU A 13 -10.81 -7.50 -2.78
N GLU A 14 -12.10 -7.49 -2.44
CA GLU A 14 -12.65 -6.58 -1.44
C GLU A 14 -12.01 -6.80 -0.06
N ILE A 15 -11.92 -8.06 0.38
CA ILE A 15 -11.27 -8.44 1.64
C ILE A 15 -9.78 -8.07 1.62
N ALA A 16 -9.11 -8.27 0.50
CA ALA A 16 -7.70 -7.94 0.34
C ALA A 16 -7.45 -6.42 0.43
N ILE A 17 -8.35 -5.62 -0.12
CA ILE A 17 -8.30 -4.15 -0.01
C ILE A 17 -8.50 -3.76 1.45
N ASP A 18 -9.55 -4.28 2.09
CA ASP A 18 -9.88 -3.94 3.48
C ASP A 18 -8.76 -4.34 4.45
N GLU A 19 -8.14 -5.51 4.26
CA GLU A 19 -6.99 -5.96 5.05
C GLU A 19 -5.84 -4.94 5.01
N VAL A 20 -5.40 -4.57 3.80
CA VAL A 20 -4.27 -3.65 3.61
C VAL A 20 -4.59 -2.26 4.13
N VAL A 21 -5.81 -1.76 3.90
CA VAL A 21 -6.25 -0.45 4.38
C VAL A 21 -6.36 -0.43 5.90
N ALA A 22 -6.91 -1.47 6.52
CA ALA A 22 -7.04 -1.56 7.97
C ALA A 22 -5.67 -1.61 8.65
N ILE A 23 -4.74 -2.44 8.15
CA ILE A 23 -3.37 -2.51 8.67
C ILE A 23 -2.66 -1.17 8.52
N ALA A 24 -2.79 -0.52 7.35
CA ALA A 24 -2.18 0.79 7.12
C ALA A 24 -2.72 1.85 8.08
N LYS A 25 -4.04 1.93 8.25
CA LYS A 25 -4.70 2.89 9.15
C LYS A 25 -4.46 2.61 10.63
N MET A 26 -4.20 1.35 11.01
CA MET A 26 -3.80 0.99 12.36
C MET A 26 -2.45 1.61 12.75
N TYR A 27 -1.50 1.68 11.81
CA TYR A 27 -0.20 2.32 12.05
C TYR A 27 -0.22 3.83 11.81
N ASP A 28 -0.93 4.28 10.78
CA ASP A 28 -1.04 5.70 10.41
C ASP A 28 -2.51 6.04 10.09
N ARG A 29 -3.21 6.61 11.07
CA ARG A 29 -4.62 7.00 10.94
C ARG A 29 -4.87 7.97 9.78
N PHE A 30 -3.87 8.76 9.41
CA PHE A 30 -3.96 9.78 8.36
C PHE A 30 -3.41 9.29 7.01
N ALA A 31 -3.13 7.99 6.88
CA ALA A 31 -2.69 7.39 5.62
C ALA A 31 -3.70 7.68 4.50
N LYS A 32 -3.20 8.18 3.37
CA LYS A 32 -4.01 8.33 2.15
C LYS A 32 -3.95 7.02 1.37
N VAL A 33 -5.11 6.57 0.93
CA VAL A 33 -5.30 5.32 0.20
C VAL A 33 -5.86 5.64 -1.17
N GLN A 34 -5.26 5.05 -2.19
CA GLN A 34 -5.79 5.04 -3.55
C GLN A 34 -5.90 3.59 -4.01
N VAL A 35 -7.07 3.22 -4.52
CA VAL A 35 -7.36 1.85 -4.98
C VAL A 35 -7.61 1.88 -6.49
N LEU A 36 -6.93 1.00 -7.22
CA LEU A 36 -6.97 0.89 -8.67
C LEU A 36 -7.05 -0.61 -9.04
N SER A 37 -8.26 -1.16 -9.16
CA SER A 37 -8.49 -2.60 -9.34
C SER A 37 -7.81 -3.41 -8.22
N ASN A 38 -6.81 -4.24 -8.51
CA ASN A 38 -6.04 -5.00 -7.53
C ASN A 38 -4.74 -4.31 -7.07
N LEU A 39 -4.56 -3.04 -7.40
CA LEU A 39 -3.44 -2.22 -6.93
C LEU A 39 -3.92 -1.26 -5.85
N VAL A 40 -3.28 -1.29 -4.69
CA VAL A 40 -3.50 -0.32 -3.61
C VAL A 40 -2.23 0.49 -3.43
N ILE A 41 -2.36 1.80 -3.50
CA ILE A 41 -1.29 2.75 -3.22
C ILE A 41 -1.59 3.42 -1.89
N ILE A 42 -0.62 3.37 -0.97
CA ILE A 42 -0.70 3.98 0.35
C ILE A 42 0.41 5.02 0.48
N GLN A 43 0.00 6.25 0.77
CA GLN A 43 0.90 7.31 1.21
C GLN A 43 0.82 7.42 2.73
N SER A 44 1.89 7.03 3.42
CA SER A 44 1.96 7.09 4.88
C SER A 44 3.41 7.19 5.36
N LYS A 45 3.62 7.39 6.66
CA LYS A 45 4.98 7.33 7.27
C LYS A 45 5.46 5.90 7.51
N ILE A 46 4.59 4.90 7.43
CA ILE A 46 4.92 3.51 7.74
C ILE A 46 5.70 2.85 6.61
N ASN A 47 6.62 1.96 6.96
CA ASN A 47 7.34 1.16 5.97
C ASN A 47 6.42 0.06 5.44
N TRP A 48 6.32 -0.07 4.11
CA TRP A 48 5.52 -1.09 3.42
C TRP A 48 5.81 -2.53 3.88
N LYS A 49 7.03 -2.81 4.36
CA LYS A 49 7.40 -4.11 4.92
C LYS A 49 6.57 -4.46 6.16
N GLN A 50 6.19 -3.47 6.98
CA GLN A 50 5.38 -3.70 8.18
C GLN A 50 3.93 -4.09 7.83
N ILE A 51 3.39 -3.52 6.75
CA ILE A 51 2.06 -3.86 6.22
C ILE A 51 2.12 -5.26 5.61
N THR A 52 3.10 -5.50 4.73
CA THR A 52 3.25 -6.78 4.00
C THR A 52 3.43 -7.96 4.93
N LYS A 53 4.17 -7.80 6.04
CA LYS A 53 4.37 -8.86 7.04
C LYS A 53 3.06 -9.35 7.69
N ARG A 54 2.01 -8.54 7.70
CA ARG A 54 0.70 -8.85 8.30
C ARG A 54 -0.40 -9.10 7.28
N ALA A 55 -0.18 -8.73 6.02
CA ALA A 55 -1.16 -8.88 4.96
C ALA A 55 -1.02 -10.25 4.29
N THR A 56 -2.14 -10.95 4.16
CA THR A 56 -2.23 -12.31 3.61
C THR A 56 -2.45 -12.27 2.10
N PHE A 57 -3.20 -11.29 1.61
CA PHE A 57 -3.63 -11.24 0.21
C PHE A 57 -2.68 -10.43 -0.69
N VAL A 58 -1.58 -9.91 -0.16
CA VAL A 58 -0.57 -9.16 -0.92
C VAL A 58 0.36 -10.13 -1.64
N LYS A 59 0.41 -10.04 -2.97
CA LYS A 59 1.31 -10.84 -3.81
C LYS A 59 2.66 -10.15 -4.01
N ILE A 60 2.63 -8.85 -4.26
CA ILE A 60 3.82 -8.03 -4.54
C ILE A 60 3.64 -6.69 -3.84
N SER A 61 4.69 -6.19 -3.20
CA SER A 61 4.69 -4.86 -2.61
C SER A 61 6.05 -4.18 -2.74
N GLY A 62 6.05 -2.87 -2.57
CA GLY A 62 7.28 -2.08 -2.62
C GLY A 62 7.05 -0.61 -2.38
N GLN A 63 8.14 0.15 -2.40
CA GLN A 63 8.10 1.59 -2.31
C GLN A 63 8.14 2.19 -3.72
N ILE A 64 7.26 3.15 -3.98
CA ILE A 64 7.27 3.94 -5.20
C ILE A 64 8.39 4.98 -5.05
N LEU A 65 9.43 4.83 -5.86
CA LEU A 65 10.48 5.84 -5.99
C LEU A 65 9.98 6.94 -6.92
N ARG A 66 9.73 8.13 -6.38
CA ARG A 66 9.61 9.31 -7.24
C ARG A 66 11.02 9.65 -7.75
N LYS A 67 11.25 9.58 -9.06
CA LYS A 67 12.37 10.29 -9.68
C LYS A 67 12.21 11.76 -9.28
N MET A 68 13.28 12.39 -8.80
CA MET A 68 13.27 13.82 -8.51
C MET A 68 12.87 14.56 -9.79
N SER A 69 11.62 15.02 -9.85
CA SER A 69 11.13 15.94 -10.86
C SER A 69 11.75 17.30 -10.55
N GLY A 70 12.98 17.52 -11.03
CA GLY A 70 13.71 18.77 -10.81
C GLY A 70 15.24 18.70 -10.95
N LEU A 71 15.77 17.71 -11.68
CA LEU A 71 17.22 17.60 -11.94
C LEU A 71 17.50 17.45 -13.44
N PHE A 72 16.81 18.24 -14.29
CA PHE A 72 17.22 18.62 -15.64
C PHE A 72 16.52 19.92 -16.01
#